data_AF-A0A832SU33-F1
#
_entry.id   AF-A0A832SU33-F1
#
_cell.length_a   1.000
_cell.length_b   1.000
_cell.length_c   1.000
_cell.angle_alpha   90.00
_cell.angle_beta   90.00
_cell.angle_gamma   90.00
#
_symmetry.space_group_name_H-M   'P 1'
#
loop_
_entity.id
_entity.type
_entity.pdbx_description
1 polymer ?
#
loop_
_entity_poly.entity_id
_entity_poly.type
_entity_poly.pdbx_seq_one_letter_code
_entity_poly.pdbx_strand_id
1 'polypeptide(L)'
;QNHDQYHDQYHYYQPTSPNPKQYYLDLMTNFSKEEIGEIKKKYKGQFLEYGDSRMSDIVEGYALQAIFYYETGDAFCDNDQCRLFNSHWQKDLFISQVDNKKMCKKHEEILIKIKN
;
A
#
# COMPACT_ATOMS: atom_id res chain seq x y z
N GLN A 1 -11.70 25.76 24.86
CA GLN A 1 -10.52 26.19 24.08
C GLN A 1 -9.62 25.03 23.64
N ASN A 2 -9.69 23.84 24.24
CA ASN A 2 -8.92 22.66 23.78
C ASN A 2 -9.71 21.66 22.93
N HIS A 3 -10.96 21.92 22.58
CA HIS A 3 -11.80 20.96 21.84
C HIS A 3 -11.59 21.06 20.31
N ASP A 4 -11.16 22.22 19.82
CA ASP A 4 -10.99 22.50 18.39
C ASP A 4 -9.68 21.94 17.83
N GLN A 5 -8.63 21.81 18.65
CA GLN A 5 -7.36 21.21 18.21
C GLN A 5 -7.42 19.69 17.98
N TYR A 6 -8.37 18.98 18.60
CA TYR A 6 -8.55 17.55 18.34
C TYR A 6 -9.26 17.32 17.02
N HIS A 7 -10.22 18.19 16.66
CA HIS A 7 -10.98 18.06 15.42
C HIS A 7 -10.09 18.15 14.17
N ASP A 8 -9.07 19.01 14.20
CA ASP A 8 -8.16 19.22 13.06
C ASP A 8 -7.21 18.04 12.79
N GLN A 9 -6.88 17.22 13.80
CA GLN A 9 -6.00 16.07 13.59
C GLN A 9 -6.71 14.87 12.94
N TYR A 10 -8.03 14.74 13.14
CA TYR A 10 -8.84 13.68 12.51
C TYR A 10 -9.25 14.03 11.07
N HIS A 11 -9.29 15.31 10.70
CA HIS A 11 -9.67 15.74 9.35
C HIS A 11 -8.64 15.40 8.26
N TYR A 12 -7.39 15.09 8.63
CA TYR A 12 -6.35 14.73 7.66
C TYR A 12 -6.34 13.23 7.29
N TYR A 13 -6.94 12.37 8.11
CA TYR A 13 -7.09 10.94 7.81
C TYR A 13 -8.44 10.69 7.14
N GLN A 14 -8.58 11.20 5.92
CA GLN A 14 -9.63 10.66 5.06
C GLN A 14 -9.32 9.18 4.80
N PRO A 15 -10.32 8.28 4.82
CA PRO A 15 -10.15 6.87 4.52
C PRO A 15 -9.93 6.69 3.00
N THR A 16 -8.87 7.29 2.48
CA THR A 16 -8.52 7.29 1.05
C THR A 16 -7.31 6.40 0.75
N SER A 17 -6.88 5.61 1.72
CA SER A 17 -5.97 4.50 1.52
C SER A 17 -6.44 3.32 2.37
N PRO A 18 -6.38 2.07 1.87
CA PRO A 18 -7.02 0.90 2.47
C PRO A 18 -6.22 0.42 3.68
N ASN A 19 -6.16 1.27 4.72
CA ASN A 19 -5.68 0.92 6.03
C ASN A 19 -6.62 -0.16 6.62
N PRO A 20 -6.13 -1.01 7.53
CA PRO A 20 -6.97 -2.01 8.18
C PRO A 20 -8.20 -1.35 8.81
N LYS A 21 -9.41 -1.83 8.49
CA LYS A 21 -10.66 -1.30 9.08
C LYS A 21 -10.60 -1.26 10.62
N GLN A 22 -9.91 -2.24 11.21
CA GLN A 22 -9.71 -2.33 12.65
C GLN A 22 -8.87 -1.17 13.22
N TYR A 23 -7.92 -0.62 12.47
CA TYR A 23 -7.12 0.52 12.92
C TYR A 23 -8.02 1.73 13.25
N TYR A 24 -8.96 2.05 12.36
CA TYR A 24 -9.90 3.15 12.58
C TYR A 24 -10.90 2.84 13.69
N LEU A 25 -11.39 1.60 13.78
CA LEU A 25 -12.28 1.20 14.86
C LEU A 25 -11.61 1.34 16.23
N ASP A 26 -10.34 0.94 16.33
CA ASP A 26 -9.55 1.09 17.54
C ASP A 26 -9.35 2.59 17.87
N LEU A 27 -9.04 3.44 16.88
CA LEU A 27 -8.91 4.88 17.10
C LEU A 27 -10.22 5.55 17.57
N MET A 28 -11.37 5.10 17.08
CA MET A 28 -12.67 5.69 17.41
C MET A 28 -13.19 5.27 18.78
N THR A 29 -12.68 4.16 19.32
CA THR A 29 -13.08 3.62 20.64
C THR A 29 -12.15 4.04 21.78
N ASN A 30 -11.03 4.70 21.47
CA ASN A 30 -10.02 5.13 22.44
C ASN A 30 -9.84 6.66 22.41
N PHE A 31 -9.91 7.31 23.57
CA PHE A 31 -10.05 8.77 23.66
C PHE A 31 -8.84 9.49 24.25
N SER A 32 -7.94 8.78 24.94
CA SER A 32 -6.72 9.39 25.49
C SER A 32 -5.57 9.41 24.49
N LYS A 33 -4.63 10.36 24.67
CA LYS A 33 -3.43 10.46 23.84
C LYS A 33 -2.53 9.25 24.00
N GLU A 34 -2.45 8.72 25.22
CA GLU A 34 -1.69 7.53 25.57
C GLU A 34 -2.21 6.31 24.81
N GLU A 35 -3.53 6.07 24.79
CA GLU A 35 -4.14 4.97 24.05
C GLU A 35 -3.96 5.10 22.53
N ILE A 36 -4.08 6.31 21.98
CA ILE A 36 -3.81 6.57 20.55
C ILE A 36 -2.35 6.25 20.20
N GLY A 37 -1.41 6.58 21.09
CA GLY A 37 0.00 6.25 20.93
C GLY A 37 0.23 4.73 20.88
N GLU A 38 -0.43 3.97 21.75
CA GLU A 38 -0.35 2.51 21.77
C GLU A 38 -0.99 1.86 20.53
N ILE A 39 -2.11 2.40 20.03
CA ILE A 39 -2.72 1.94 18.77
C ILE A 39 -1.76 2.18 17.59
N LYS A 40 -1.14 3.35 17.51
CA LYS A 40 -0.14 3.63 16.45
C LYS A 40 1.02 2.65 16.51
N LYS A 41 1.53 2.31 17.70
CA LYS A 41 2.56 1.28 17.87
C LYS A 41 2.06 -0.10 17.43
N LYS A 42 0.84 -0.50 17.82
CA LYS A 42 0.22 -1.78 17.46
C LYS A 42 0.13 -2.01 15.95
N TYR A 43 -0.16 -0.96 15.19
CA TYR A 43 -0.33 -1.04 13.73
C TYR A 43 0.87 -0.56 12.92
N LYS A 44 1.98 -0.23 13.58
CA LYS A 44 3.20 0.26 12.91
C LYS A 44 3.66 -0.73 11.84
N GLY A 45 3.92 -0.21 10.64
CA GLY A 45 4.38 -1.00 9.48
C GLY A 45 3.27 -1.77 8.75
N GLN A 46 2.02 -1.81 9.25
CA GLN A 46 0.91 -2.46 8.54
C GLN A 46 0.32 -1.63 7.41
N PHE A 47 0.69 -0.35 7.34
CA PHE A 47 0.37 0.55 6.25
C PHE A 47 1.56 1.49 5.97
N LEU A 48 1.53 2.20 4.84
CA LEU A 48 2.54 3.18 4.46
C LEU A 48 2.41 4.45 5.29
N GLU A 49 3.53 4.89 5.86
CA GLU A 49 3.65 6.17 6.51
C GLU A 49 4.47 7.13 5.64
N TYR A 50 4.42 8.43 5.95
CA TYR A 50 5.26 9.39 5.25
C TYR A 50 6.75 9.08 5.46
N GLY A 51 7.52 9.04 4.37
CA GLY A 51 8.94 8.70 4.42
C GLY A 51 9.23 7.20 4.59
N ASP A 52 8.22 6.34 4.38
CA ASP A 52 8.41 4.89 4.43
C ASP A 52 9.35 4.43 3.31
N SER A 53 10.40 3.69 3.68
CA SER A 53 11.39 3.20 2.72
C SER A 53 10.80 2.25 1.69
N ARG A 54 9.66 1.59 1.97
CA ARG A 54 8.96 0.71 1.02
C ARG A 54 8.33 1.46 -0.15
N MET A 55 8.18 2.79 -0.05
CA MET A 55 7.62 3.60 -1.14
C MET A 55 8.43 3.46 -2.43
N SER A 56 9.76 3.35 -2.35
CA SER A 56 10.59 3.21 -3.56
C SER A 56 10.27 1.93 -4.33
N ASP A 57 10.04 0.82 -3.60
CA ASP A 57 9.74 -0.47 -4.19
C ASP A 57 8.38 -0.47 -4.91
N ILE A 58 7.40 0.20 -4.30
CA ILE A 58 6.06 0.37 -4.84
C ILE A 58 6.08 1.26 -6.08
N VAL A 59 6.83 2.36 -6.07
CA VAL A 59 6.99 3.24 -7.23
C VAL A 59 7.67 2.50 -8.39
N GLU A 60 8.70 1.69 -8.14
CA GLU A 60 9.31 0.83 -9.15
C GLU A 60 8.30 -0.17 -9.74
N GLY A 61 7.45 -0.76 -8.88
CA GLY A 61 6.35 -1.62 -9.27
C GLY A 61 5.37 -0.96 -10.23
N TYR A 62 4.89 0.25 -9.90
CA TYR A 62 4.01 1.01 -10.77
C TYR A 62 4.67 1.41 -12.09
N ALA A 63 5.96 1.74 -12.08
CA ALA A 63 6.70 1.99 -13.32
C ALA A 63 6.74 0.74 -14.21
N LEU A 64 6.96 -0.45 -13.62
CA LEU A 64 6.91 -1.72 -14.36
C LEU A 64 5.52 -2.01 -14.92
N GLN A 65 4.45 -1.73 -14.17
CA GLN A 65 3.07 -1.87 -14.65
C GLN A 65 2.79 -0.97 -15.86
N ALA A 66 3.24 0.29 -15.83
CA ALA A 66 3.10 1.21 -16.94
C ALA A 66 3.87 0.73 -18.19
N ILE A 67 5.10 0.24 -18.01
CA ILE A 67 5.91 -0.32 -19.11
C ILE A 67 5.21 -1.55 -19.72
N PHE A 68 4.75 -2.49 -18.89
CA PHE A 68 4.07 -3.68 -19.39
C PHE A 68 2.78 -3.37 -20.12
N TYR A 69 1.99 -2.42 -19.63
CA TYR A 69 0.79 -1.96 -20.32
C TYR A 69 1.13 -1.37 -21.69
N TYR A 70 2.18 -0.55 -21.76
CA TYR A 70 2.64 0.03 -23.02
C TYR A 70 3.10 -1.04 -24.02
N GLU A 71 3.85 -2.04 -23.56
CA GLU A 71 4.43 -3.09 -24.42
C GLU A 71 3.40 -4.14 -24.87
N THR A 72 2.40 -4.45 -24.04
CA THR A 72 1.50 -5.60 -24.27
C THR A 72 0.04 -5.23 -24.49
N GLY A 73 -0.39 -4.05 -24.04
CA GLY A 73 -1.81 -3.69 -23.96
C GLY A 73 -2.60 -4.39 -22.84
N ASP A 74 -2.01 -5.36 -22.12
CA ASP A 74 -2.63 -6.02 -20.97
C ASP A 74 -2.57 -5.09 -19.74
N ALA A 75 -3.71 -4.84 -19.09
CA ALA A 75 -3.80 -3.88 -17.98
C ALA A 75 -2.98 -4.29 -16.75
N PHE A 76 -3.37 -5.39 -16.07
CA PHE A 76 -2.73 -5.85 -14.84
C PHE A 76 -2.77 -7.38 -14.74
N CYS A 77 -1.89 -7.94 -13.90
CA CYS A 77 -1.96 -9.36 -13.56
C CYS A 77 -3.06 -9.61 -12.54
N ASP A 78 -3.74 -10.76 -12.63
CA ASP A 78 -4.72 -11.21 -11.62
C ASP A 78 -4.08 -12.04 -10.48
N ASN A 79 -2.79 -12.35 -10.58
CA ASN A 79 -2.06 -13.13 -9.58
C ASN A 79 -1.49 -12.20 -8.51
N ASP A 80 -1.99 -12.28 -7.28
CA ASP A 80 -1.57 -11.45 -6.13
C ASP A 80 -0.09 -11.60 -5.74
N GLN A 81 0.58 -12.66 -6.20
CA GLN A 81 2.02 -12.88 -6.02
C GLN A 81 2.87 -12.29 -7.16
N CYS A 82 2.25 -11.65 -8.15
CA CYS A 82 2.95 -11.03 -9.25
C CYS A 82 3.16 -9.54 -8.98
N ARG A 83 4.36 -9.03 -9.27
CA ARG A 83 4.68 -7.60 -9.20
C ARG A 83 3.80 -6.71 -10.09
N LEU A 84 3.13 -7.28 -11.09
CA LEU A 84 2.19 -6.57 -11.96
C LEU A 84 0.73 -6.64 -11.50
N PHE A 85 0.48 -7.16 -10.29
CA PHE A 85 -0.84 -7.16 -9.67
C PHE A 85 -1.22 -5.74 -9.22
N ASN A 86 -2.44 -5.31 -9.56
CA ASN A 86 -2.97 -4.03 -9.11
C ASN A 86 -3.75 -4.22 -7.80
N SER A 87 -3.04 -4.06 -6.69
CA SER A 87 -3.63 -4.22 -5.37
C SER A 87 -4.56 -3.07 -5.00
N HIS A 88 -5.78 -3.42 -4.60
CA HIS A 88 -6.72 -2.48 -4.00
C HIS A 88 -6.63 -2.41 -2.46
N TRP A 89 -5.85 -3.29 -1.82
CA TRP A 89 -5.59 -3.28 -0.38
C TRP A 89 -4.10 -3.16 -0.10
N GLN A 90 -3.70 -2.41 0.95
CA GLN A 90 -2.28 -2.22 1.26
C GLN A 90 -1.59 -3.53 1.67
N LYS A 91 -2.33 -4.45 2.29
CA LYS A 91 -1.82 -5.79 2.58
C LYS A 91 -1.35 -6.49 1.31
N ASP A 92 -2.19 -6.49 0.26
CA ASP A 92 -1.87 -7.15 -1.01
C ASP A 92 -0.81 -6.36 -1.81
N LEU A 93 -0.78 -5.04 -1.64
CA LEU A 93 0.26 -4.18 -2.20
C LEU A 93 1.62 -4.54 -1.62
N PHE A 94 1.71 -4.76 -0.31
CA PHE A 94 2.96 -5.18 0.32
C PHE A 94 3.38 -6.56 -0.14
N ILE A 95 2.45 -7.51 -0.26
CA ILE A 95 2.74 -8.83 -0.82
C ILE A 95 3.35 -8.70 -2.22
N SER A 96 2.70 -7.99 -3.14
CA SER A 96 3.10 -7.93 -4.55
C SER A 96 4.29 -6.99 -4.84
N GLN A 97 4.50 -5.95 -4.03
CA GLN A 97 5.49 -4.90 -4.33
C GLN A 97 6.69 -4.88 -3.37
N VAL A 98 6.53 -5.36 -2.15
CA VAL A 98 7.56 -5.26 -1.10
C VAL A 98 8.11 -6.64 -0.76
N ASP A 99 7.24 -7.56 -0.36
CA ASP A 99 7.62 -8.90 0.12
C ASP A 99 8.01 -9.81 -1.05
N ASN A 100 7.25 -9.76 -2.15
CA ASN A 100 7.48 -10.57 -3.34
C ASN A 100 7.61 -9.72 -4.60
N LYS A 101 8.82 -9.21 -4.84
CA LYS A 101 9.17 -8.38 -6.01
C LYS A 101 9.34 -9.16 -7.32
N LYS A 102 8.70 -10.33 -7.46
CA LYS A 102 8.84 -11.21 -8.64
C LYS A 102 7.67 -11.08 -9.58
N MET A 103 7.92 -11.36 -10.86
CA MET A 103 6.85 -11.53 -11.84
C MET A 103 6.38 -12.98 -11.85
N CYS A 104 5.13 -13.23 -12.25
CA CYS A 104 4.70 -14.60 -12.51
C CYS A 104 5.34 -15.11 -13.81
N LYS A 105 5.35 -16.43 -14.01
CA LYS A 105 5.97 -17.06 -15.19
C LYS A 105 5.56 -16.42 -16.52
N LYS A 106 4.26 -16.13 -16.71
CA LYS A 106 3.74 -15.43 -17.90
C LYS A 106 4.47 -14.10 -18.14
N HIS A 107 4.60 -13.28 -17.09
CA HIS A 107 5.19 -11.95 -17.21
C HIS A 107 6.72 -11.98 -17.25
N GLU A 108 7.36 -12.99 -16.67
CA GLU A 108 8.81 -13.24 -16.86
C GLU A 108 9.13 -13.58 -18.33
N GLU A 109 8.32 -14.42 -18.98
CA GLU A 109 8.48 -14.75 -20.40
C GLU A 109 8.29 -13.53 -21.30
N ILE A 110 7.34 -12.66 -20.98
CA ILE A 110 7.14 -11.38 -21.68
C ILE A 110 8.34 -10.46 -21.47
N LEU A 111 8.86 -10.36 -20.24
CA LEU A 111 10.04 -9.53 -19.95
C LEU A 111 11.26 -9.95 -20.76
N ILE A 112 11.47 -11.26 -20.94
CA ILE A 112 12.55 -11.80 -21.77
C ILE A 112 12.38 -11.35 -23.23
N LYS A 113 11.15 -11.28 -23.75
CA LYS A 113 10.88 -10.83 -25.12
C LYS A 113 11.10 -9.33 -25.30
N ILE A 114 10.77 -8.51 -24.29
CA ILE A 114 10.97 -7.04 -24.35
C ILE A 114 12.47 -6.68 -24.28
N LYS A 115 13.28 -7.47 -23.58
CA LYS A 115 14.72 -7.23 -23.42
C LYS A 115 15.57 -7.56 -24.66
N ASN A 116 15.05 -8.33 -25.59
CA ASN A 116 15.75 -8.82 -26.78
C ASN A 116 15.31 -8.07 -28.03
#